data_AF-A0A928ZZQ3-F1
#
_entry.id   AF-A0A928ZZQ3-F1
#
_cell.length_a   1.000
_cell.length_b   1.000
_cell.length_c   1.000
_cell.angle_alpha   90.00
_cell.angle_beta   90.00
_cell.angle_gamma   90.00
#
_symmetry.space_group_name_H-M   'P 1'
#
loop_
_entity.id
_entity.type
_entity.pdbx_description
1 polymer ?
#
loop_
_entity_poly.entity_id
_entity_poly.type
_entity_poly.pdbx_seq_one_letter_code
_entity_poly.pdbx_strand_id
1 'polypeptide(L)'
;MNNQTQPKFRIYPSIGIARIGNGPAEKECVIFSPEIPWANLFEVDNDYLTEDGRIKKQAQRFYIYACDDEGNPVGQIEPDDYNIEWTVEVANKKPFWYDFNNSLDLSIQLDNHQNLSPRFFDDRIAPAISTRYRNPNVLDEGKRKDGARNYRHELVNSPPAVSVDSNNNYQKIGGQFPFPNTLDEDGKDSQKLISKLAKKLGREPHDVNLGTIEYDNGMLIFYAADGLSGSLNPSDLNTDFADNSNWYDDICDGRVTARITHKTTQETY
;
A
#
# COMPACT_ATOMS: atom_id res chain seq x y z
N MET A 1 -16.10 32.04 2.64
CA MET A 1 -16.09 31.00 1.58
C MET A 1 -14.65 30.84 1.16
N ASN A 2 -14.03 29.70 1.45
CA ASN A 2 -12.64 29.48 1.04
C ASN A 2 -12.64 29.38 -0.49
N ASN A 3 -11.96 30.31 -1.16
CA ASN A 3 -11.55 30.17 -2.55
C ASN A 3 -10.52 29.03 -2.62
N GLN A 4 -10.98 27.79 -2.55
CA GLN A 4 -10.15 26.66 -2.95
C GLN A 4 -10.14 26.65 -4.47
N THR A 5 -9.00 27.07 -5.04
CA THR A 5 -8.70 26.82 -6.45
C THR A 5 -8.78 25.32 -6.70
N GLN A 6 -9.62 24.93 -7.66
CA GLN A 6 -9.77 23.53 -8.06
C GLN A 6 -8.45 23.02 -8.67
N PRO A 7 -8.13 21.72 -8.51
CA PRO A 7 -6.89 21.18 -9.03
C PRO A 7 -6.92 21.16 -10.56
N LYS A 8 -5.86 21.66 -11.21
CA LYS A 8 -5.72 21.61 -12.67
C LYS A 8 -5.49 20.19 -13.21
N PHE A 9 -5.00 19.28 -12.36
CA PHE A 9 -4.68 17.91 -12.72
C PHE A 9 -5.15 16.93 -11.66
N ARG A 10 -5.50 15.72 -12.08
CA ARG A 10 -5.88 14.60 -11.22
C ARG A 10 -5.23 13.30 -11.69
N ILE A 11 -4.92 12.43 -10.73
CA ILE A 11 -4.44 11.07 -11.00
C ILE A 11 -5.65 10.14 -11.10
N TYR A 12 -5.68 9.30 -12.14
CA TYR A 12 -6.67 8.25 -12.33
C TYR A 12 -6.01 6.88 -12.55
N PRO A 13 -6.55 5.79 -12.00
CA PRO A 13 -7.69 5.78 -11.08
C PRO A 13 -7.33 6.45 -9.74
N SER A 14 -8.35 6.96 -9.04
CA SER A 14 -8.16 7.58 -7.72
C SER A 14 -7.73 6.55 -6.66
N ILE A 15 -8.13 5.30 -6.84
CA ILE A 15 -7.69 4.14 -6.05
C ILE A 15 -7.31 3.05 -7.05
N GLY A 16 -6.02 2.77 -7.14
CA GLY A 16 -5.50 1.67 -7.95
C GLY A 16 -5.59 0.34 -7.24
N ILE A 17 -5.77 -0.74 -7.99
CA ILE A 17 -5.80 -2.11 -7.46
C ILE A 17 -4.80 -2.95 -8.23
N ALA A 18 -3.80 -3.46 -7.53
CA ALA A 18 -2.86 -4.46 -8.04
C ALA A 18 -3.00 -5.76 -7.23
N ARG A 19 -2.63 -6.89 -7.83
CA ARG A 19 -2.67 -8.22 -7.17
C ARG A 19 -1.33 -8.91 -7.25
N ILE A 20 -0.96 -9.52 -6.14
CA ILE A 20 0.26 -10.32 -6.01
C ILE A 20 0.29 -11.48 -7.02
N GLY A 21 1.51 -11.88 -7.35
CA GLY A 21 1.83 -13.02 -8.19
C GLY A 21 3.33 -13.23 -8.15
N ASN A 22 3.81 -14.47 -8.12
CA ASN A 22 5.24 -14.77 -8.01
C ASN A 22 5.99 -14.70 -9.35
N GLY A 23 5.31 -14.34 -10.45
CA GLY A 23 5.92 -13.99 -11.73
C GLY A 23 6.71 -12.67 -11.66
N PRO A 24 7.56 -12.38 -12.65
CA PRO A 24 8.38 -11.16 -12.65
C PRO A 24 7.53 -9.89 -12.83
N ALA A 25 8.06 -8.76 -12.35
CA ALA A 25 7.47 -7.43 -12.52
C ALA A 25 7.87 -6.83 -13.87
N GLU A 26 7.41 -7.45 -14.96
CA GLU A 26 7.71 -7.06 -16.34
C GLU A 26 6.38 -6.96 -17.12
N LYS A 27 6.23 -5.97 -18.01
CA LYS A 27 4.97 -5.68 -18.71
C LYS A 27 4.41 -6.88 -19.47
N GLU A 28 5.28 -7.70 -20.03
CA GLU A 28 4.95 -8.89 -20.81
C GLU A 28 4.55 -10.08 -19.93
N CYS A 29 4.87 -10.03 -18.64
CA CYS A 29 4.65 -11.10 -17.68
C CYS A 29 3.52 -10.81 -16.68
N VAL A 30 2.69 -9.79 -16.94
CA VAL A 30 1.58 -9.39 -16.07
C VAL A 30 0.26 -9.31 -16.82
N ILE A 31 -0.83 -9.28 -16.05
CA ILE A 31 -2.15 -8.89 -16.53
C ILE A 31 -2.41 -7.48 -16.04
N PHE A 32 -2.88 -6.60 -16.90
CA PHE A 32 -3.21 -5.24 -16.47
C PHE A 32 -4.62 -5.16 -15.91
N SER A 33 -4.79 -4.32 -14.88
CA SER A 33 -6.11 -4.01 -14.36
C SER A 33 -7.02 -3.47 -15.47
N PRO A 34 -8.29 -3.91 -15.53
CA PRO A 34 -9.23 -3.43 -16.53
C PRO A 34 -9.40 -1.91 -16.44
N GLU A 35 -9.23 -1.24 -17.58
CA GLU A 35 -9.44 0.21 -17.69
C GLU A 35 -10.91 0.54 -17.98
N ILE A 36 -11.68 -0.47 -18.39
CA ILE A 36 -13.12 -0.39 -18.62
C ILE A 36 -13.82 -1.20 -17.53
N PRO A 37 -14.77 -0.62 -16.78
CA PRO A 37 -15.55 -1.36 -15.80
C PRO A 37 -16.16 -2.62 -16.40
N TRP A 38 -16.03 -3.74 -15.69
CA TRP A 38 -16.58 -5.04 -16.06
C TRP A 38 -15.97 -5.73 -17.29
N ALA A 39 -14.93 -5.17 -17.93
CA ALA A 39 -14.30 -5.81 -19.09
C ALA A 39 -13.76 -7.21 -18.77
N ASN A 40 -13.25 -7.42 -17.56
CA ASN A 40 -12.79 -8.71 -17.06
C ASN A 40 -13.89 -9.80 -16.99
N LEU A 41 -15.18 -9.44 -17.04
CA LEU A 41 -16.26 -10.43 -17.13
C LEU A 41 -16.31 -11.09 -18.52
N PHE A 42 -15.71 -10.47 -19.52
CA PHE A 42 -15.73 -10.90 -20.91
C PHE A 42 -14.37 -11.37 -21.42
N GLU A 43 -13.28 -11.04 -20.71
CA GLU A 43 -11.93 -11.52 -21.01
C GLU A 43 -11.69 -12.92 -20.43
N VAL A 44 -12.06 -13.94 -21.20
CA VAL A 44 -11.98 -15.35 -20.78
C VAL A 44 -10.70 -16.07 -21.22
N ASP A 45 -9.95 -15.49 -22.16
CA ASP A 45 -8.78 -16.12 -22.79
C ASP A 45 -7.45 -15.68 -22.17
N ASN A 46 -7.47 -15.08 -20.98
CA ASN A 46 -6.26 -14.64 -20.28
C ASN A 46 -5.47 -15.82 -19.72
N ASP A 47 -4.18 -15.87 -20.03
CA ASP A 47 -3.25 -16.79 -19.35
C ASP A 47 -2.74 -16.16 -18.05
N TYR A 48 -3.17 -16.71 -16.92
CA TYR A 48 -2.81 -16.26 -15.58
C TYR A 48 -1.44 -16.76 -15.11
N LEU A 49 -0.82 -17.68 -15.84
CA LEU A 49 0.49 -18.21 -15.54
C LEU A 49 1.53 -17.70 -16.54
N THR A 50 2.76 -17.57 -16.11
CA THR A 50 3.92 -17.47 -16.99
C THR A 50 4.24 -18.84 -17.58
N GLU A 51 5.08 -18.88 -18.61
CA GLU A 51 5.50 -20.14 -19.25
C GLU A 51 6.14 -21.15 -18.28
N ASP A 52 6.80 -20.65 -17.24
CA ASP A 52 7.42 -21.46 -16.18
C ASP A 52 6.49 -21.76 -14.99
N GLY A 53 5.19 -21.45 -15.10
CA GLY A 53 4.16 -21.83 -14.15
C GLY A 53 4.01 -20.92 -12.93
N ARG A 54 4.61 -19.72 -12.95
CA ARG A 54 4.41 -18.71 -11.90
C ARG A 54 3.13 -17.92 -12.15
N ILE A 55 2.47 -17.48 -11.09
CA ILE A 55 1.26 -16.65 -11.17
C ILE A 55 1.67 -15.25 -11.63
N LYS A 56 1.09 -14.79 -12.74
CA LYS A 56 1.25 -13.41 -13.21
C LYS A 56 0.66 -12.43 -12.20
N LYS A 57 1.34 -11.31 -12.00
CA LYS A 57 0.79 -10.20 -11.19
C LYS A 57 -0.36 -9.54 -11.96
N GLN A 58 -1.32 -8.98 -11.23
CA GLN A 58 -2.21 -7.97 -11.81
C GLN A 58 -1.59 -6.59 -11.55
N ALA A 59 -1.11 -5.91 -12.59
CA ALA A 59 -0.46 -4.59 -12.49
C ALA A 59 -1.48 -3.45 -12.72
N GLN A 60 -1.30 -2.34 -12.02
CA GLN A 60 -2.15 -1.16 -12.13
C GLN A 60 -1.44 -0.04 -12.89
N ARG A 61 -2.11 0.53 -13.89
CA ARG A 61 -1.67 1.77 -14.54
C ARG A 61 -2.32 2.99 -13.89
N PHE A 62 -1.56 4.07 -13.74
CA PHE A 62 -2.03 5.38 -13.33
C PHE A 62 -1.69 6.42 -14.39
N TYR A 63 -2.62 7.35 -14.59
CA TYR A 63 -2.60 8.38 -15.61
C TYR A 63 -2.86 9.73 -14.97
N ILE A 64 -2.45 10.80 -15.66
CA ILE A 64 -2.74 12.17 -15.26
C ILE A 64 -3.76 12.75 -16.23
N TYR A 65 -4.83 13.31 -15.68
CA TYR A 65 -5.90 13.98 -16.43
C TYR A 65 -5.85 15.48 -16.17
N ALA A 66 -5.96 16.28 -17.22
CA ALA A 66 -6.25 17.69 -17.11
C ALA A 66 -7.70 17.88 -16.64
N CYS A 67 -7.94 18.95 -15.88
CA CYS A 67 -9.26 19.32 -15.38
C CYS A 67 -9.70 20.69 -15.91
N ASP A 68 -11.01 20.89 -16.00
CA ASP A 68 -11.61 22.21 -16.23
C ASP A 68 -11.54 23.11 -14.98
N ASP A 69 -12.06 24.34 -15.08
CA ASP A 69 -12.07 25.31 -13.98
C ASP A 69 -12.93 24.86 -12.78
N GLU A 70 -13.81 23.88 -12.98
CA GLU A 70 -14.63 23.25 -11.94
C GLU A 70 -13.92 22.03 -11.29
N GLY A 71 -12.77 21.63 -11.83
CA GLY A 71 -11.98 20.50 -11.34
C GLY A 71 -12.44 19.14 -11.86
N ASN A 72 -13.26 19.09 -12.91
CA ASN A 72 -13.69 17.86 -13.57
C ASN A 72 -12.66 17.42 -14.61
N PRO A 73 -12.30 16.12 -14.68
CA PRO A 73 -11.35 15.63 -15.67
C PRO A 73 -11.92 15.76 -17.10
N VAL A 74 -11.17 16.42 -17.99
CA VAL A 74 -11.56 16.63 -19.39
C VAL A 74 -10.85 15.68 -20.36
N GLY A 75 -9.70 15.15 -19.97
CA GLY A 75 -8.91 14.21 -20.77
C GLY A 75 -7.55 13.92 -20.17
N GLN A 76 -6.94 12.81 -20.58
CA GLN A 76 -5.55 12.49 -20.24
C GLN A 76 -4.63 13.56 -20.84
N ILE A 77 -3.58 13.96 -20.11
CA ILE A 77 -2.57 14.87 -20.65
C ILE A 77 -1.73 14.20 -21.73
N GLU A 78 -1.23 14.97 -22.69
CA GLU A 78 -0.23 14.51 -23.65
C GLU A 78 1.15 14.46 -22.97
N PRO A 79 1.76 13.28 -22.75
CA PRO A 79 3.02 13.16 -22.02
C PRO A 79 4.17 13.96 -22.65
N ASP A 80 4.13 14.17 -23.97
CA ASP A 80 5.17 14.88 -24.71
C ASP A 80 5.24 16.37 -24.33
N ASP A 81 4.19 16.94 -23.75
CA ASP A 81 4.18 18.34 -23.30
C ASP A 81 4.76 18.54 -21.89
N TYR A 82 4.98 17.45 -21.13
CA TYR A 82 5.34 17.50 -19.71
C TYR A 82 6.56 16.64 -19.36
N ASN A 83 7.33 17.09 -18.37
CA ASN A 83 8.22 16.23 -17.61
C ASN A 83 7.43 15.71 -16.41
N ILE A 84 7.34 14.39 -16.25
CA ILE A 84 6.48 13.74 -15.26
C ILE A 84 7.34 12.87 -14.35
N GLU A 85 7.28 13.13 -13.04
CA GLU A 85 7.86 12.27 -12.01
C GLU A 85 6.72 11.73 -11.16
N TRP A 86 6.68 10.40 -11.02
CA TRP A 86 5.76 9.71 -10.13
C TRP A 86 6.46 9.32 -8.84
N THR A 87 5.75 9.41 -7.72
CA THR A 87 6.25 9.00 -6.40
C THR A 87 5.21 8.15 -5.70
N VAL A 88 5.65 7.01 -5.17
CA VAL A 88 4.80 6.03 -4.46
C VAL A 88 5.35 5.76 -3.06
N GLU A 89 4.47 5.86 -2.08
CA GLU A 89 4.72 5.55 -0.67
C GLU A 89 3.71 4.49 -0.23
N VAL A 90 4.17 3.31 0.21
CA VAL A 90 3.30 2.21 0.65
C VAL A 90 3.79 1.62 1.96
N ALA A 91 2.87 1.01 2.71
CA ALA A 91 3.19 0.34 3.96
C ALA A 91 2.34 -0.91 4.20
N ASN A 92 2.85 -1.81 5.04
CA ASN A 92 2.10 -2.90 5.65
C ASN A 92 2.00 -2.67 7.16
N LYS A 93 0.77 -2.52 7.66
CA LYS A 93 0.48 -2.32 9.10
C LYS A 93 -0.16 -3.54 9.77
N LYS A 94 -0.37 -4.64 9.06
CA LYS A 94 -1.07 -5.82 9.60
C LYS A 94 -0.46 -6.36 10.91
N PRO A 95 0.87 -6.50 11.06
CA PRO A 95 1.43 -7.01 12.31
C PRO A 95 1.33 -6.01 13.48
N PHE A 96 1.21 -4.72 13.17
CA PHE A 96 1.02 -3.64 14.15
C PHE A 96 -0.44 -3.47 14.58
N TRP A 97 -1.41 -3.89 13.76
CA TRP A 97 -2.81 -3.56 13.96
C TRP A 97 -3.51 -4.44 15.02
N TYR A 98 -4.84 -4.33 15.07
CA TYR A 98 -5.70 -5.11 15.95
C TYR A 98 -6.07 -6.47 15.35
N ASP A 99 -6.48 -7.40 16.21
CA ASP A 99 -7.10 -8.67 15.83
C ASP A 99 -8.39 -8.41 15.03
N PHE A 100 -8.73 -9.26 14.07
CA PHE A 100 -9.97 -9.14 13.29
C PHE A 100 -11.00 -10.16 13.78
N ASN A 101 -11.92 -9.72 14.64
CA ASN A 101 -13.05 -10.54 15.12
C ASN A 101 -14.28 -10.41 14.21
N ASN A 102 -14.73 -9.17 13.99
CA ASN A 102 -15.80 -8.80 13.07
C ASN A 102 -15.75 -7.29 12.77
N SER A 103 -16.62 -6.81 11.87
CA SER A 103 -16.67 -5.40 11.50
C SER A 103 -17.23 -4.53 12.64
N LEU A 104 -16.49 -3.47 13.01
CA LEU A 104 -16.87 -2.59 14.11
C LEU A 104 -18.09 -1.71 13.79
N ASP A 105 -18.35 -1.45 12.51
CA ASP A 105 -19.48 -0.66 12.01
C ASP A 105 -20.85 -1.32 12.22
N LEU A 106 -20.88 -2.63 12.54
CA LEU A 106 -22.11 -3.34 12.90
C LEU A 106 -22.78 -2.81 14.18
N SER A 107 -22.03 -2.10 15.04
CA SER A 107 -22.53 -1.45 16.25
C SER A 107 -22.44 0.08 16.21
N ILE A 108 -22.27 0.68 15.02
CA ILE A 108 -22.24 2.14 14.87
C ILE A 108 -23.60 2.63 14.36
N GLN A 109 -24.15 3.63 15.05
CA GLN A 109 -25.29 4.37 14.52
C GLN A 109 -24.80 5.29 13.41
N LEU A 110 -25.31 5.09 12.20
CA LEU A 110 -24.94 5.89 11.03
C LEU A 110 -26.17 6.70 10.60
N ASP A 111 -25.99 8.00 10.36
CA ASP A 111 -27.12 8.86 9.95
C ASP A 111 -27.52 8.63 8.47
N ASN A 112 -26.67 8.00 7.67
CA ASN A 112 -26.90 7.76 6.24
C ASN A 112 -26.47 6.34 5.83
N HIS A 113 -27.44 5.44 5.72
CA HIS A 113 -27.22 4.03 5.39
C HIS A 113 -27.35 3.78 3.88
N GLN A 114 -26.24 3.60 3.16
CA GLN A 114 -26.27 3.13 1.77
C GLN A 114 -25.91 1.65 1.61
N ASN A 115 -25.04 1.12 2.49
CA ASN A 115 -24.47 -0.23 2.33
C ASN A 115 -24.84 -1.22 3.45
N LEU A 116 -25.34 -0.75 4.60
CA LEU A 116 -25.68 -1.59 5.76
C LEU A 116 -27.02 -1.15 6.33
N SER A 117 -27.93 -2.10 6.58
CA SER A 117 -29.25 -1.78 7.16
C SER A 117 -29.12 -1.22 8.59
N PRO A 118 -29.88 -0.17 8.97
CA PRO A 118 -29.90 0.35 10.34
C PRO A 118 -30.22 -0.70 11.40
N ARG A 119 -30.97 -1.74 11.02
CA ARG A 119 -31.36 -2.84 11.92
C ARG A 119 -30.19 -3.56 12.57
N PHE A 120 -29.01 -3.58 11.94
CA PHE A 120 -27.82 -4.17 12.57
C PHE A 120 -27.49 -3.48 13.90
N PHE A 121 -27.63 -2.16 13.95
CA PHE A 121 -27.45 -1.35 15.15
C PHE A 121 -28.68 -1.43 16.06
N ASP A 122 -29.87 -1.12 15.53
CA ASP A 122 -31.11 -0.97 16.33
C ASP A 122 -31.49 -2.28 17.04
N ASP A 123 -31.48 -3.38 16.29
CA ASP A 123 -31.89 -4.71 16.76
C ASP A 123 -30.70 -5.51 17.31
N ARG A 124 -29.48 -4.96 17.25
CA ARG A 124 -28.22 -5.62 17.69
C ARG A 124 -28.03 -7.00 17.06
N ILE A 125 -28.27 -7.11 15.75
CA ILE A 125 -28.25 -8.38 15.01
C ILE A 125 -26.89 -9.08 15.09
N ALA A 126 -25.81 -8.31 15.00
CA ALA A 126 -24.44 -8.83 15.05
C ALA A 126 -23.52 -7.81 15.73
N PRO A 127 -23.51 -7.71 17.07
CA PRO A 127 -22.74 -6.70 17.76
C PRO A 127 -21.24 -6.79 17.45
N ALA A 128 -20.61 -5.65 17.22
CA ALA A 128 -19.16 -5.50 17.14
C ALA A 128 -18.47 -6.06 18.40
N ILE A 129 -17.40 -6.82 18.18
CA ILE A 129 -16.63 -7.48 19.24
C ILE A 129 -15.35 -6.66 19.48
N SER A 130 -15.03 -6.42 20.74
CA SER A 130 -13.77 -5.74 21.09
C SER A 130 -12.56 -6.56 20.66
N THR A 131 -11.46 -5.88 20.35
CA THR A 131 -10.26 -6.49 19.79
C THR A 131 -9.02 -6.17 20.61
N ARG A 132 -8.01 -7.04 20.54
CA ARG A 132 -6.69 -6.84 21.13
C ARG A 132 -5.69 -6.47 20.04
N TYR A 133 -4.50 -6.04 20.44
CA TYR A 133 -3.41 -5.87 19.48
C TYR A 133 -2.90 -7.23 19.01
N ARG A 134 -2.63 -7.33 17.70
CA ARG A 134 -1.68 -8.32 17.19
C ARG A 134 -0.29 -8.05 17.78
N ASN A 135 0.49 -9.10 17.91
CA ASN A 135 1.81 -9.07 18.54
C ASN A 135 1.77 -8.35 19.91
N PRO A 136 0.90 -8.78 20.86
CA PRO A 136 0.62 -8.03 22.09
C PRO A 136 1.82 -7.95 23.05
N ASN A 137 2.81 -8.83 22.88
CA ASN A 137 4.06 -8.82 23.66
C ASN A 137 5.01 -7.68 23.24
N VAL A 138 4.78 -7.04 22.09
CA VAL A 138 5.41 -5.77 21.74
C VAL A 138 4.55 -4.65 22.33
N LEU A 139 4.89 -4.25 23.54
CA LEU A 139 4.06 -3.40 24.41
C LEU A 139 3.80 -2.01 23.81
N ASP A 140 2.59 -1.52 24.02
CA ASP A 140 2.13 -0.17 23.67
C ASP A 140 2.57 0.88 24.72
N GLU A 141 2.22 2.16 24.52
CA GLU A 141 2.55 3.24 25.46
C GLU A 141 1.99 3.00 26.86
N GLY A 142 0.76 2.51 26.97
CA GLY A 142 0.09 2.33 28.26
C GLY A 142 0.63 1.19 29.13
N LYS A 143 1.34 0.22 28.55
CA LYS A 143 1.90 -0.94 29.29
C LYS A 143 3.41 -0.91 29.43
N ARG A 144 4.09 0.04 28.80
CA ARG A 144 5.54 0.20 28.92
C ARG A 144 5.90 0.93 30.22
N LYS A 145 7.12 0.68 30.71
CA LYS A 145 7.72 1.55 31.73
C LYS A 145 7.92 2.93 31.12
N ASP A 146 7.74 3.97 31.93
CA ASP A 146 8.00 5.35 31.50
C ASP A 146 9.43 5.50 30.95
N GLY A 147 9.56 6.21 29.83
CA GLY A 147 10.82 6.35 29.09
C GLY A 147 11.33 5.10 28.35
N ALA A 148 10.65 3.95 28.41
CA ALA A 148 11.06 2.77 27.63
C ALA A 148 10.73 2.94 26.14
N ARG A 149 11.61 2.48 25.24
CA ARG A 149 11.43 2.57 23.79
C ARG A 149 10.12 1.93 23.29
N ASN A 150 9.46 2.58 22.33
CA ASN A 150 8.35 2.01 21.58
C ASN A 150 8.87 1.11 20.44
N TYR A 151 8.74 -0.21 20.59
CA TYR A 151 9.12 -1.15 19.54
C TYR A 151 7.99 -1.41 18.53
N ARG A 152 6.75 -0.97 18.81
CA ARG A 152 5.61 -1.28 17.93
C ARG A 152 5.75 -0.65 16.55
N HIS A 153 6.43 0.48 16.42
CA HIS A 153 6.66 1.10 15.11
C HIS A 153 7.45 0.17 14.17
N GLU A 154 8.29 -0.71 14.71
CA GLU A 154 9.05 -1.70 13.92
C GLU A 154 8.18 -2.87 13.44
N LEU A 155 6.90 -2.95 13.87
CA LEU A 155 5.91 -3.88 13.32
C LEU A 155 5.25 -3.36 12.04
N VAL A 156 5.58 -2.16 11.60
CA VAL A 156 5.08 -1.55 10.36
C VAL A 156 6.18 -1.59 9.32
N ASN A 157 6.00 -2.36 8.24
CA ASN A 157 6.90 -2.30 7.09
C ASN A 157 6.55 -1.06 6.26
N SER A 158 7.36 0.00 6.36
CA SER A 158 7.10 1.30 5.72
C SER A 158 8.41 1.88 5.17
N PRO A 159 8.92 1.32 4.05
CA PRO A 159 10.11 1.87 3.38
C PRO A 159 9.88 3.34 2.97
N PRO A 160 10.97 4.11 2.73
CA PRO A 160 10.85 5.44 2.13
C PRO A 160 10.12 5.40 0.79
N ALA A 161 9.47 6.50 0.44
CA ALA A 161 8.86 6.66 -0.88
C ALA A 161 9.90 6.51 -1.99
N VAL A 162 9.49 5.92 -3.11
CA VAL A 162 10.33 5.77 -4.32
C VAL A 162 9.72 6.53 -5.49
N SER A 163 10.58 7.00 -6.39
CA SER A 163 10.17 7.82 -7.54
C SER A 163 10.72 7.29 -8.85
N VAL A 164 9.95 7.46 -9.92
CA VAL A 164 10.31 7.11 -11.30
C VAL A 164 9.95 8.23 -12.26
N ASP A 165 10.77 8.38 -13.29
CA ASP A 165 10.59 9.32 -14.40
C ASP A 165 11.14 8.71 -15.69
N SER A 166 11.25 9.50 -16.77
CA SER A 166 11.80 9.03 -18.04
C SER A 166 13.28 8.65 -18.01
N ASN A 167 14.05 9.09 -17.00
CA ASN A 167 15.49 8.82 -16.88
C ASN A 167 15.79 7.64 -15.94
N ASN A 168 14.93 7.42 -14.95
CA ASN A 168 14.98 6.32 -14.01
C ASN A 168 13.59 5.67 -13.96
N ASN A 169 13.32 4.86 -14.97
CA ASN A 169 11.97 4.41 -15.26
C ASN A 169 11.55 3.16 -14.50
N TYR A 170 12.37 2.58 -13.62
CA TYR A 170 12.04 1.34 -12.92
C TYR A 170 12.67 1.32 -11.53
N GLN A 171 11.85 1.16 -10.49
CA GLN A 171 12.29 1.15 -9.10
C GLN A 171 11.52 0.11 -8.28
N LYS A 172 12.25 -0.69 -7.52
CA LYS A 172 11.67 -1.61 -6.54
C LYS A 172 11.33 -0.88 -5.25
N ILE A 173 10.16 -1.13 -4.71
CA ILE A 173 9.81 -0.70 -3.36
C ILE A 173 10.38 -1.73 -2.38
N GLY A 174 11.44 -1.34 -1.69
CA GLY A 174 12.09 -2.17 -0.68
C GLY A 174 11.19 -2.47 0.52
N GLY A 175 11.79 -2.92 1.61
CA GLY A 175 11.08 -3.14 2.87
C GLY A 175 11.64 -4.31 3.65
N GLN A 176 11.34 -4.35 4.94
CA GLN A 176 11.85 -5.35 5.87
C GLN A 176 10.85 -5.60 6.99
N PHE A 177 10.93 -6.77 7.62
CA PHE A 177 10.20 -7.06 8.85
C PHE A 177 11.08 -7.80 9.89
N PRO A 178 11.15 -7.32 11.15
CA PRO A 178 10.65 -6.03 11.62
C PRO A 178 11.41 -4.87 10.97
N PHE A 179 10.70 -3.79 10.66
CA PHE A 179 11.26 -2.67 9.92
C PHE A 179 12.05 -1.75 10.86
N PRO A 180 13.31 -1.40 10.57
CA PRO A 180 14.09 -0.52 11.43
C PRO A 180 13.43 0.86 11.51
N ASN A 181 13.29 1.40 12.72
CA ASN A 181 12.90 2.80 12.85
C ASN A 181 14.05 3.68 12.32
N THR A 182 13.78 4.45 11.26
CA THR A 182 14.74 5.36 10.63
C THR A 182 15.07 6.56 11.51
N LEU A 183 14.19 6.88 12.46
CA LEU A 183 14.34 7.97 13.40
C LEU A 183 14.91 7.46 14.74
N ASP A 184 16.01 8.08 15.19
CA ASP A 184 16.47 7.90 16.57
C ASP A 184 15.51 8.55 17.59
N GLU A 185 15.82 8.44 18.89
CA GLU A 185 14.98 8.98 19.96
C GLU A 185 14.89 10.52 19.96
N ASP A 186 15.76 11.18 19.19
CA ASP A 186 15.83 12.63 18.98
C ASP A 186 15.30 13.06 17.59
N GLY A 187 14.71 12.14 16.83
CA GLY A 187 14.15 12.40 15.49
C GLY A 187 15.19 12.61 14.39
N LYS A 188 16.45 12.20 14.61
CA LYS A 188 17.51 12.27 13.60
C LYS A 188 17.60 10.96 12.82
N ASP A 189 17.84 11.12 11.53
CA ASP A 189 18.03 10.02 10.58
C ASP A 189 19.25 9.18 11.00
N SER A 190 18.98 7.98 11.48
CA SER A 190 20.04 7.07 11.86
C SER A 190 20.51 6.32 10.61
N GLN A 191 21.71 6.66 10.13
CA GLN A 191 22.36 6.03 8.96
C GLN A 191 22.57 4.50 9.07
N LYS A 192 22.09 3.86 10.15
CA LYS A 192 22.21 2.43 10.39
C LYS A 192 20.82 1.82 10.61
N LEU A 193 20.24 1.33 9.52
CA LEU A 193 18.97 0.59 9.41
C LEU A 193 19.06 -0.78 10.13
N ILE A 194 19.09 -0.81 11.46
CA ILE A 194 19.07 -2.05 12.24
C ILE A 194 17.79 -2.08 13.08
N SER A 195 16.97 -3.11 12.90
CA SER A 195 15.80 -3.33 13.76
C SER A 195 16.25 -3.65 15.18
N LYS A 196 15.85 -2.81 16.12
CA LYS A 196 16.12 -3.04 17.55
C LYS A 196 15.16 -4.10 18.09
N LEU A 197 13.95 -4.24 17.52
CA LEU A 197 13.02 -5.31 17.83
C LEU A 197 13.59 -6.66 17.43
N ALA A 198 14.06 -6.83 16.20
CA ALA A 198 14.69 -8.06 15.74
C ALA A 198 15.87 -8.46 16.65
N LYS A 199 16.75 -7.50 16.96
CA LYS A 199 17.85 -7.70 17.91
C LYS A 199 17.39 -8.14 19.29
N LYS A 200 16.30 -7.57 19.82
CA LYS A 200 15.71 -7.97 21.11
C LYS A 200 15.12 -9.38 21.09
N LEU A 201 14.61 -9.81 19.93
CA LEU A 201 14.12 -11.16 19.71
C LEU A 201 15.25 -12.17 19.43
N GLY A 202 16.50 -11.72 19.28
CA GLY A 202 17.62 -12.56 18.86
C GLY A 202 17.46 -13.06 17.42
N ARG A 203 16.86 -12.23 16.56
CA ARG A 203 16.56 -12.53 15.15
C ARG A 203 17.16 -11.47 14.24
N GLU A 204 17.29 -11.82 12.97
CA GLU A 204 17.59 -10.87 11.90
C GLU A 204 16.30 -10.41 11.22
N PRO A 205 16.24 -9.16 10.70
CA PRO A 205 15.15 -8.73 9.83
C PRO A 205 15.11 -9.57 8.55
N HIS A 206 13.91 -9.81 8.03
CA HIS A 206 13.71 -10.40 6.72
C HIS A 206 13.40 -9.31 5.70
N ASP A 207 13.92 -9.44 4.48
CA ASP A 207 13.55 -8.56 3.38
C ASP A 207 12.13 -8.86 2.93
N VAL A 208 11.28 -7.82 2.92
CA VAL A 208 9.86 -7.90 2.56
C VAL A 208 9.56 -6.71 1.66
N ASN A 209 9.78 -6.90 0.37
CA ASN A 209 9.56 -5.86 -0.63
C ASN A 209 8.07 -5.68 -0.87
N LEU A 210 7.62 -4.43 -1.04
CA LEU A 210 6.18 -4.12 -1.11
C LEU A 210 5.65 -3.93 -2.53
N GLY A 211 6.52 -4.01 -3.53
CA GLY A 211 6.14 -3.94 -4.94
C GLY A 211 7.26 -3.35 -5.80
N THR A 212 6.89 -2.96 -7.01
CA THR A 212 7.77 -2.30 -7.97
C THR A 212 6.96 -1.26 -8.74
N ILE A 213 7.61 -0.15 -9.11
CA ILE A 213 7.02 0.88 -9.95
C ILE A 213 7.84 1.09 -11.22
N GLU A 214 7.15 1.37 -12.31
CA GLU A 214 7.74 1.67 -13.61
C GLU A 214 7.09 2.91 -14.23
N TYR A 215 7.88 3.78 -14.84
CA TYR A 215 7.42 4.85 -15.71
C TYR A 215 7.32 4.33 -17.14
N ASP A 216 6.17 4.52 -17.78
CA ASP A 216 5.94 4.14 -19.17
C ASP A 216 5.17 5.22 -19.92
N ASN A 217 5.84 5.98 -20.81
CA ASN A 217 5.22 7.02 -21.64
C ASN A 217 4.26 7.97 -20.87
N GLY A 218 4.70 8.48 -19.72
CA GLY A 218 3.92 9.40 -18.87
C GLY A 218 3.01 8.73 -17.86
N MET A 219 2.74 7.43 -18.00
CA MET A 219 1.97 6.65 -17.04
C MET A 219 2.87 6.02 -15.98
N LEU A 220 2.31 5.77 -14.81
CA LEU A 220 2.93 4.95 -13.77
C LEU A 220 2.33 3.55 -13.85
N ILE A 221 3.17 2.52 -13.82
CA ILE A 221 2.76 1.13 -13.62
C ILE A 221 3.19 0.72 -12.21
N PHE A 222 2.24 0.23 -11.42
CA PHE A 222 2.50 -0.39 -10.13
C PHE A 222 2.32 -1.91 -10.23
N TYR A 223 3.38 -2.63 -9.88
CA TYR A 223 3.41 -4.08 -9.74
C TYR A 223 3.37 -4.44 -8.26
N ALA A 224 2.41 -5.29 -7.86
CA ALA A 224 2.36 -5.81 -6.50
C ALA A 224 3.56 -6.74 -6.21
N ALA A 225 3.79 -7.03 -4.93
CA ALA A 225 4.82 -7.95 -4.47
C ALA A 225 4.56 -9.42 -4.89
N ASP A 226 5.42 -10.33 -4.45
CA ASP A 226 5.51 -11.71 -4.98
C ASP A 226 4.57 -12.70 -4.30
N GLY A 227 3.88 -12.27 -3.24
CA GLY A 227 3.03 -13.13 -2.40
C GLY A 227 3.80 -13.84 -1.29
N LEU A 228 4.91 -13.25 -0.85
CA LEU A 228 5.73 -13.76 0.24
C LEU A 228 5.06 -13.53 1.60
N SER A 229 4.83 -14.62 2.32
CA SER A 229 4.39 -14.63 3.71
C SER A 229 5.35 -15.44 4.55
N GLY A 230 5.63 -15.01 5.78
CA GLY A 230 6.53 -15.73 6.66
C GLY A 230 6.41 -15.33 8.12
N SER A 231 7.18 -16.01 8.97
CA SER A 231 7.27 -15.78 10.41
C SER A 231 8.73 -15.54 10.81
N LEU A 232 9.00 -14.73 11.85
CA LEU A 232 10.38 -14.55 12.35
C LEU A 232 10.98 -15.82 12.97
N ASN A 233 10.15 -16.80 13.28
CA ASN A 233 10.54 -18.09 13.83
C ASN A 233 9.80 -19.23 13.10
N PRO A 234 10.50 -20.16 12.41
CA PRO A 234 9.86 -21.20 11.61
C PRO A 234 8.90 -22.13 12.35
N SER A 235 8.96 -22.20 13.69
CA SER A 235 8.03 -22.98 14.50
C SER A 235 6.66 -22.31 14.70
N ASP A 236 6.53 -21.03 14.37
CA ASP A 236 5.31 -20.26 14.62
C ASP A 236 4.35 -20.48 13.46
N LEU A 237 3.49 -21.48 13.58
CA LEU A 237 2.49 -21.83 12.57
C LEU A 237 1.34 -20.81 12.56
N ASN A 238 0.89 -20.41 11.36
CA ASN A 238 -0.29 -19.57 11.16
C ASN A 238 -1.59 -20.38 11.30
N THR A 239 -1.93 -20.74 12.53
CA THR A 239 -3.08 -21.62 12.84
C THR A 239 -4.40 -20.89 13.02
N ASP A 240 -4.37 -19.55 13.10
CA ASP A 240 -5.56 -18.71 13.09
C ASP A 240 -5.84 -18.19 11.68
N PHE A 241 -7.12 -17.97 11.35
CA PHE A 241 -7.53 -17.51 10.02
C PHE A 241 -7.06 -16.07 9.71
N ALA A 242 -6.91 -15.21 10.72
CA ALA A 242 -6.59 -13.80 10.56
C ALA A 242 -5.40 -13.35 11.41
N ASP A 243 -5.29 -13.83 12.65
CA ASP A 243 -4.51 -13.19 13.72
C ASP A 243 -3.35 -14.06 14.18
N ASN A 244 -2.26 -14.02 13.42
CA ASN A 244 -1.05 -14.80 13.68
C ASN A 244 0.08 -13.88 14.15
N SER A 245 0.43 -13.94 15.44
CA SER A 245 1.59 -13.20 15.95
C SER A 245 2.89 -13.75 15.36
N ASN A 246 3.91 -12.90 15.26
CA ASN A 246 5.22 -13.17 14.66
C ASN A 246 5.24 -13.32 13.13
N TRP A 247 4.08 -13.17 12.47
CA TRP A 247 3.93 -13.24 11.02
C TRP A 247 3.99 -11.88 10.33
N TYR A 248 4.41 -11.92 9.07
CA TYR A 248 4.40 -10.82 8.12
C TYR A 248 4.00 -11.32 6.73
N ASP A 249 3.50 -10.41 5.90
CA ASP A 249 3.27 -10.63 4.48
C ASP A 249 3.72 -9.38 3.68
N ASP A 250 3.71 -9.50 2.36
CA ASP A 250 4.12 -8.45 1.43
C ASP A 250 2.95 -7.65 0.83
N ILE A 251 1.76 -7.74 1.44
CA ILE A 251 0.62 -6.90 1.08
C ILE A 251 0.87 -5.47 1.55
N CYS A 252 0.49 -4.49 0.74
CA CYS A 252 0.58 -3.08 1.12
C CYS A 252 -0.57 -2.26 0.54
N ASP A 253 -0.73 -1.06 1.09
CA ASP A 253 -1.51 0.03 0.56
C ASP A 253 -0.76 1.35 0.78
N GLY A 254 -1.14 2.40 0.06
CA GLY A 254 -0.42 3.66 0.17
C GLY A 254 -0.84 4.76 -0.79
N ARG A 255 0.00 5.78 -0.85
CA ARG A 255 -0.21 7.04 -1.57
C ARG A 255 0.59 7.06 -2.86
N VAL A 256 -0.07 7.48 -3.93
CA VAL A 256 0.55 7.82 -5.23
C VAL A 256 0.47 9.33 -5.42
N THR A 257 1.57 9.93 -5.85
CA THR A 257 1.65 11.35 -6.23
C THR A 257 2.42 11.50 -7.53
N ALA A 258 2.23 12.62 -8.20
CA ALA A 258 3.02 13.01 -9.35
C ALA A 258 3.41 14.48 -9.22
N ARG A 259 4.57 14.83 -9.75
CA ARG A 259 5.02 16.19 -10.02
C ARG A 259 5.14 16.33 -11.53
N ILE A 260 4.50 17.34 -12.10
CA ILE A 260 4.56 17.57 -13.55
C ILE A 260 5.04 18.97 -13.86
N THR A 261 5.94 19.10 -14.83
CA THR A 261 6.47 20.38 -15.30
C THR A 261 6.21 20.52 -16.79
N HIS A 262 5.45 21.54 -17.20
CA HIS A 262 5.18 21.80 -18.61
C HIS A 262 6.46 22.24 -19.32
N LYS A 263 6.85 21.59 -20.42
CA LYS A 263 8.15 21.80 -21.08
C LYS A 263 8.32 23.20 -21.66
N THR A 264 7.25 23.80 -22.21
CA THR A 264 7.31 25.17 -22.75
C THR A 264 7.18 26.25 -21.68
N THR A 265 6.15 26.21 -20.82
CA THR A 265 5.90 27.28 -19.84
C THR A 265 6.75 27.18 -18.58
N GLN A 266 7.36 26.01 -18.33
CA GLN A 266 8.13 25.69 -17.11
C GLN A 266 7.29 25.74 -15.82
N GLU A 267 5.97 25.82 -15.93
CA GLU A 267 5.07 25.75 -14.80
C GLU A 267 5.06 24.32 -14.23
N THR A 268 5.12 24.22 -12.90
CA THR A 268 5.12 22.93 -12.17
C THR A 268 3.88 22.81 -11.31
N TYR A 269 3.33 21.60 -11.27
CA TYR A 269 2.11 21.22 -10.56
C TYR A 269 2.34 19.99 -9.70
#